data_AF-K5CGW1-F1
#
_entry.id   AF-K5CGW1-F1
#
_cell.length_a   1.000
_cell.length_b   1.000
_cell.length_c   1.000
_cell.angle_alpha   90.00
_cell.angle_beta   90.00
_cell.angle_gamma   90.00
#
_symmetry.space_group_name_H-M   'P 1'
#
loop_
_entity.id
_entity.type
_entity.pdbx_description
1 polymer ?
#
loop_
_entity_poly.entity_id
_entity_poly.type
_entity_poly.pdbx_seq_one_letter_code
_entity_poly.pdbx_strand_id
1 'polypeptide(L)'
;MNRSIEDTPIVFVGAGNLATNLAKALYYKGFRIVQVYSRTEESARALAEQVEAGYTTDLQEISKEARLYIVSLKDAAFVELLPQITEGKQDALLVHTAGSIPMSVWEKYAERYGVFYPMQTFSKQREVNFREIPFFVEAKRPEDVELLKAIAATLADNVYEITSEQRKSLHLAAVFICNFTNHMYALAADLLEKYNLPFDVMLPLIDETARKVHELTPHEAQTGPAVRYDENVISNHLAMLADSPALQEIYKLMSKSIHEHHQL
;
A
#
# COMPACT_ATOMS: atom_id res chain seq x y z
N MET A 1 -27.34 18.59 -18.67
CA MET A 1 -26.07 17.93 -19.08
C MET A 1 -25.70 16.97 -17.97
N ASN A 2 -25.77 15.66 -18.21
CA ASN A 2 -25.25 14.68 -17.25
C ASN A 2 -23.73 14.78 -17.31
N ARG A 3 -23.11 15.32 -16.25
CA ARG A 3 -21.65 15.29 -16.10
C ARG A 3 -21.23 13.83 -15.94
N SER A 4 -20.21 13.40 -16.67
CA SER A 4 -19.64 12.06 -16.51
C SER A 4 -18.90 11.98 -15.17
N ILE A 5 -18.69 10.78 -14.64
CA ILE A 5 -17.93 10.62 -13.38
C ILE A 5 -16.48 11.08 -13.54
N GLU A 6 -15.93 10.96 -14.74
CA GLU A 6 -14.58 11.38 -15.15
C GLU A 6 -14.41 12.91 -15.13
N ASP A 7 -15.51 13.67 -15.24
CA ASP A 7 -15.48 15.14 -15.11
C ASP A 7 -15.24 15.61 -13.67
N THR A 8 -15.12 14.69 -12.71
CA THR A 8 -14.82 14.99 -11.31
C THR A 8 -13.41 15.59 -11.22
N PRO A 9 -13.25 16.87 -10.82
CA PRO A 9 -11.93 17.45 -10.61
C PRO A 9 -11.30 16.87 -9.34
N ILE A 10 -10.11 16.27 -9.50
CA ILE A 10 -9.37 15.60 -8.44
C ILE A 10 -8.09 16.39 -8.12
N VAL A 11 -7.78 16.53 -6.84
CA VAL A 11 -6.49 17.03 -6.37
C VAL A 11 -5.78 15.95 -5.57
N PHE A 12 -4.48 15.81 -5.80
CA PHE A 12 -3.61 14.94 -5.03
C PHE A 12 -2.81 15.75 -4.01
N VAL A 13 -2.90 15.37 -2.74
CA VAL A 13 -2.08 15.92 -1.65
C VAL A 13 -1.05 14.87 -1.26
N GLY A 14 0.11 14.95 -1.90
CA GLY A 14 1.20 13.98 -1.82
C GLY A 14 1.55 13.42 -3.20
N ALA A 15 2.85 13.17 -3.43
CA ALA A 15 3.39 12.64 -4.68
C ALA A 15 4.33 11.43 -4.44
N GLY A 16 3.96 10.57 -3.48
CA GLY A 16 4.66 9.32 -3.18
C GLY A 16 4.34 8.20 -4.20
N ASN A 17 4.81 6.98 -3.91
CA ASN A 17 4.64 5.83 -4.82
C ASN A 17 3.17 5.53 -5.14
N LEU A 18 2.32 5.47 -4.11
CA LEU A 18 0.88 5.21 -4.27
C LEU A 18 0.21 6.36 -5.04
N ALA A 19 0.40 7.60 -4.60
CA ALA A 19 -0.18 8.77 -5.27
C ALA A 19 0.20 8.84 -6.76
N THR A 20 1.46 8.55 -7.08
CA THR A 20 1.97 8.55 -8.45
C THR A 20 1.22 7.54 -9.32
N ASN A 21 1.14 6.28 -8.86
CA ASN A 21 0.45 5.23 -9.61
C ASN A 21 -1.05 5.48 -9.72
N LEU A 22 -1.69 5.93 -8.63
CA LEU A 22 -3.13 6.19 -8.59
C LEU A 22 -3.53 7.39 -9.47
N ALA A 23 -2.76 8.48 -9.42
CA ALA A 23 -3.02 9.65 -10.27
C ALA A 23 -2.88 9.32 -11.75
N LYS A 24 -1.81 8.59 -12.14
CA LYS A 24 -1.65 8.09 -13.52
C LYS A 24 -2.82 7.22 -13.95
N ALA A 25 -3.23 6.28 -13.11
CA ALA A 25 -4.33 5.37 -13.44
C ALA A 25 -5.66 6.12 -13.65
N LEU A 26 -5.97 7.09 -12.80
CA LEU A 26 -7.14 7.96 -12.96
C LEU A 26 -7.03 8.83 -14.22
N TYR A 27 -5.90 9.46 -14.46
CA TYR A 27 -5.64 10.28 -15.63
C TYR A 27 -5.86 9.49 -16.94
N TYR A 28 -5.31 8.28 -17.05
CA TYR A 28 -5.48 7.44 -18.23
C TYR A 28 -6.92 6.90 -18.41
N LYS A 29 -7.76 6.99 -17.39
CA LYS A 29 -9.22 6.74 -17.51
C LYS A 29 -10.03 7.98 -17.86
N GLY A 30 -9.37 9.12 -18.06
CA GLY A 30 -10.00 10.38 -18.44
C GLY A 30 -10.39 11.27 -17.26
N PHE A 31 -10.04 10.91 -16.02
CA PHE A 31 -10.30 11.79 -14.88
C PHE A 31 -9.43 13.04 -14.94
N ARG A 32 -10.02 14.18 -14.59
CA ARG A 32 -9.30 15.47 -14.55
C ARG A 32 -8.52 15.61 -13.24
N ILE A 33 -7.20 15.44 -13.31
CA ILE A 33 -6.29 15.82 -12.22
C ILE A 33 -6.00 17.31 -12.33
N VAL A 34 -6.46 18.09 -11.36
CA VAL A 34 -6.36 19.56 -11.38
C VAL A 34 -5.00 20.02 -10.87
N GLN A 35 -4.56 19.46 -9.75
CA GLN A 35 -3.34 19.88 -9.09
C GLN A 35 -2.72 18.76 -8.26
N VAL A 36 -1.40 18.76 -8.18
CA VAL A 36 -0.61 17.90 -7.30
C VAL A 36 0.16 18.75 -6.30
N TYR A 37 -0.03 18.48 -5.02
CA TYR A 37 0.81 19.01 -3.96
C TYR A 37 1.87 18.00 -3.53
N SER A 38 3.09 18.48 -3.28
CA SER A 38 4.11 17.74 -2.52
C SER A 38 4.99 18.72 -1.76
N ARG A 39 5.59 18.27 -0.65
CA ARG A 39 6.53 19.08 0.13
C ARG A 39 7.78 19.49 -0.67
N THR A 40 8.15 18.69 -1.67
CA THR A 40 9.29 18.96 -2.54
C THR A 40 8.80 19.25 -3.95
N GLU A 41 9.34 20.32 -4.54
CA GLU A 41 9.01 20.74 -5.90
C GLU A 41 9.28 19.63 -6.92
N GLU A 42 10.42 18.95 -6.81
CA GLU A 42 10.80 17.84 -7.69
C GLU A 42 9.69 16.77 -7.75
N SER A 43 9.17 16.34 -6.60
CA SER A 43 8.12 15.32 -6.58
C SER A 43 6.76 15.86 -7.03
N ALA A 44 6.43 17.11 -6.70
CA ALA A 44 5.18 17.74 -7.13
C ALA A 44 5.13 17.86 -8.66
N ARG A 45 6.19 18.45 -9.23
CA ARG A 45 6.34 18.68 -10.66
C ARG A 45 6.39 17.37 -11.44
N ALA A 46 7.22 16.41 -11.01
CA ALA A 46 7.38 15.14 -11.73
C ALA A 46 6.06 14.36 -11.86
N LEU A 47 5.19 14.40 -10.85
CA LEU A 47 3.87 13.77 -10.94
C LEU A 47 2.91 14.62 -11.77
N ALA A 48 2.86 15.93 -11.55
CA ALA A 48 1.95 16.83 -12.26
C ALA A 48 2.17 16.81 -13.78
N GLU A 49 3.42 16.78 -14.24
CA GLU A 49 3.76 16.67 -15.67
C GLU A 49 3.22 15.38 -16.31
N GLN A 50 3.20 14.26 -15.57
CA GLN A 50 2.72 12.97 -16.08
C GLN A 50 1.19 12.89 -16.20
N VAL A 51 0.46 13.79 -15.54
CA VAL A 51 -1.01 13.78 -15.49
C VAL A 51 -1.61 15.13 -15.94
N GLU A 52 -0.78 15.95 -16.60
CA GLU A 52 -1.15 17.26 -17.17
C GLU A 52 -1.84 18.21 -16.16
N ALA A 53 -1.38 18.18 -14.91
CA ALA A 53 -1.93 18.97 -13.81
C ALA A 53 -1.05 20.19 -13.47
N GLY A 54 -1.63 21.14 -12.72
CA GLY A 54 -0.82 22.11 -11.98
C GLY A 54 -0.08 21.45 -10.82
N TYR A 55 0.92 22.12 -10.24
CA TYR A 55 1.53 21.69 -8.99
C TYR A 55 1.74 22.86 -8.03
N THR A 56 1.88 22.54 -6.75
CA THR A 56 2.35 23.50 -5.74
C THR A 56 3.11 22.77 -4.63
N THR A 57 3.94 23.51 -3.90
CA THR A 57 4.58 23.07 -2.66
C THR A 57 4.02 23.77 -1.43
N ASP A 58 3.01 24.62 -1.60
CA ASP A 58 2.32 25.33 -0.53
C ASP A 58 0.88 24.77 -0.37
N LEU A 59 0.53 24.39 0.86
CA LEU A 59 -0.81 23.90 1.18
C LEU A 59 -1.90 24.97 0.98
N GLN A 60 -1.56 26.25 1.13
CA GLN A 60 -2.50 27.37 0.97
C GLN A 60 -2.86 27.62 -0.50
N GLU A 61 -1.97 27.23 -1.42
CA GLU A 61 -2.17 27.32 -2.87
C GLU A 61 -2.87 26.10 -3.47
N ILE A 62 -3.25 25.13 -2.65
CA ILE A 62 -4.07 24.01 -3.10
C ILE A 62 -5.43 24.55 -3.55
N SER A 63 -5.79 24.26 -4.79
CA SER A 63 -7.06 24.61 -5.41
C SER A 63 -8.23 24.18 -4.51
N LYS A 64 -9.22 25.08 -4.38
CA LYS A 64 -10.45 24.84 -3.63
C LYS A 64 -11.60 24.35 -4.53
N GLU A 65 -11.36 24.26 -5.84
CA GLU A 65 -12.39 23.94 -6.84
C GLU A 65 -12.56 22.43 -7.09
N ALA A 66 -11.66 21.60 -6.54
CA ALA A 66 -11.78 20.16 -6.68
C ALA A 66 -12.92 19.58 -5.85
N ARG A 67 -13.51 18.51 -6.38
CA ARG A 67 -14.62 17.78 -5.73
C ARG A 67 -14.13 16.63 -4.88
N LEU A 68 -12.95 16.11 -5.21
CA LEU A 68 -12.28 15.01 -4.52
C LEU A 68 -10.83 15.39 -4.23
N TYR A 69 -10.42 15.30 -2.97
CA TYR A 69 -9.03 15.45 -2.54
C TYR A 69 -8.53 14.10 -2.05
N ILE A 70 -7.50 13.58 -2.72
CA ILE A 70 -6.85 12.32 -2.36
C ILE A 70 -5.56 12.63 -1.62
N VAL A 71 -5.54 12.34 -0.32
CA VAL A 71 -4.42 12.64 0.57
C VAL A 71 -3.58 11.40 0.80
N SER A 72 -2.34 11.46 0.33
CA SER A 72 -1.36 10.36 0.34
C SER A 72 -0.05 10.84 0.96
N LEU A 73 -0.14 11.25 2.22
CA LEU A 73 0.98 11.68 3.05
C LEU A 73 1.41 10.56 4.00
N LYS A 74 2.62 10.68 4.55
CA LYS A 74 3.05 9.80 5.65
C LYS A 74 2.21 10.10 6.89
N ASP A 75 1.90 9.07 7.68
CA ASP A 75 1.01 9.14 8.86
C ASP A 75 1.30 10.33 9.77
N ALA A 76 2.57 10.55 10.14
CA ALA A 76 2.97 11.66 11.01
C ALA A 76 2.66 13.05 10.41
N ALA A 77 3.00 13.25 9.13
CA ALA A 77 2.74 14.51 8.45
C ALA A 77 1.25 14.71 8.15
N PHE A 78 0.50 13.63 7.96
CA PHE A 78 -0.92 13.72 7.66
C PHE A 78 -1.68 14.36 8.83
N VAL A 79 -1.52 13.82 10.04
CA VAL A 79 -2.26 14.31 11.24
C VAL A 79 -1.91 15.76 11.56
N GLU A 80 -0.63 16.13 11.45
CA GLU A 80 -0.17 17.49 11.70
C GLU A 80 -0.75 18.52 10.72
N LEU A 81 -0.86 18.15 9.45
CA LEU A 81 -1.25 19.06 8.37
C LEU A 81 -2.76 19.09 8.10
N LEU A 82 -3.56 18.28 8.79
CA LEU A 82 -5.02 18.21 8.61
C LEU A 82 -5.70 19.59 8.55
N PRO A 83 -5.49 20.52 9.50
CA PRO A 83 -6.19 21.80 9.49
C PRO A 83 -5.92 22.61 8.22
N GLN A 84 -4.66 22.61 7.75
CA GLN A 84 -4.23 23.33 6.55
C GLN A 84 -4.74 22.66 5.27
N ILE A 85 -4.73 21.33 5.24
CA ILE A 85 -5.26 20.55 4.11
C ILE A 85 -6.75 20.85 3.93
N THR A 86 -7.54 20.86 5.01
CA THR A 86 -8.99 20.99 4.95
C THR A 86 -9.50 22.43 4.82
N GLU A 87 -8.65 23.42 5.05
CA GLU A 87 -9.02 24.83 5.04
C GLU A 87 -9.64 25.25 3.68
N GLY A 88 -10.89 25.70 3.72
CA GLY A 88 -11.66 26.15 2.56
C GLY A 88 -12.15 25.02 1.65
N LYS A 89 -12.13 23.78 2.12
CA LYS A 89 -12.47 22.55 1.36
C LYS A 89 -13.46 21.66 2.11
N GLN A 90 -14.09 22.17 3.16
CA GLN A 90 -14.90 21.38 4.10
C GLN A 90 -16.10 20.67 3.46
N ASP A 91 -16.65 21.23 2.36
CA ASP A 91 -17.78 20.68 1.61
C ASP A 91 -17.38 19.69 0.49
N ALA A 92 -16.09 19.61 0.18
CA ALA A 92 -15.57 18.65 -0.79
C ALA A 92 -15.41 17.27 -0.13
N LEU A 93 -15.23 16.23 -0.95
CA LEU A 93 -14.92 14.90 -0.45
C LEU A 93 -13.41 14.78 -0.22
N LEU A 94 -13.00 14.62 1.05
CA LEU A 94 -11.60 14.38 1.41
C LEU A 94 -11.37 12.91 1.77
N VAL A 95 -10.45 12.25 1.08
CA VAL A 95 -10.10 10.86 1.36
C VAL A 95 -8.62 10.70 1.59
N HIS A 96 -8.21 9.80 2.48
CA HIS A 96 -6.81 9.39 2.58
C HIS A 96 -6.62 8.00 2.01
N THR A 97 -5.36 7.65 1.72
CA THR A 97 -4.99 6.34 1.16
C THR A 97 -4.20 5.47 2.15
N ALA A 98 -4.18 5.80 3.44
CA ALA A 98 -3.47 5.05 4.46
C ALA A 98 -4.25 3.82 4.95
N GLY A 99 -3.54 2.68 5.11
CA GLY A 99 -4.13 1.43 5.60
C GLY A 99 -4.38 1.41 7.12
N SER A 100 -3.54 2.08 7.91
CA SER A 100 -3.54 2.08 9.37
C SER A 100 -4.32 3.21 10.02
N ILE A 101 -4.58 4.30 9.29
CA ILE A 101 -5.21 5.51 9.82
C ILE A 101 -6.74 5.35 9.77
N PRO A 102 -7.47 5.62 10.86
CA PRO A 102 -8.92 5.52 10.87
C PRO A 102 -9.56 6.71 10.13
N MET A 103 -10.73 6.46 9.53
CA MET A 103 -11.51 7.51 8.86
C MET A 103 -11.92 8.66 9.79
N SER A 104 -12.07 8.39 11.10
CA SER A 104 -12.44 9.40 12.11
C SER A 104 -11.43 10.54 12.27
N VAL A 105 -10.23 10.40 11.72
CA VAL A 105 -9.23 11.48 11.64
C VAL A 105 -9.79 12.78 11.02
N TRP A 106 -10.82 12.66 10.19
CA TRP A 106 -11.47 13.77 9.49
C TRP A 106 -12.63 14.44 10.26
N GLU A 107 -13.15 13.83 11.33
CA GLU A 107 -14.47 14.14 11.92
C GLU A 107 -14.67 15.60 12.38
N LYS A 108 -13.57 16.35 12.58
CA LYS A 108 -13.58 17.77 12.98
C LYS A 108 -13.17 18.74 11.87
N TYR A 109 -12.80 18.22 10.71
CA TYR A 109 -12.12 18.99 9.66
C TYR A 109 -12.91 19.04 8.34
N ALA A 110 -13.80 18.08 8.10
CA ALA A 110 -14.57 17.99 6.87
C ALA A 110 -15.97 17.41 7.08
N GLU A 111 -16.91 17.79 6.21
CA GLU A 111 -18.29 17.28 6.25
C GLU A 111 -18.49 16.01 5.44
N ARG A 112 -17.66 15.83 4.40
CA ARG A 112 -17.64 14.68 3.50
C ARG A 112 -16.23 14.12 3.46
N TYR A 113 -16.07 12.91 3.96
CA TYR A 113 -14.76 12.30 4.06
C TYR A 113 -14.81 10.79 4.02
N GLY A 114 -13.65 10.19 3.76
CA GLY A 114 -13.51 8.76 3.66
C GLY A 114 -12.08 8.27 3.53
N VAL A 115 -11.97 7.06 3.02
CA VAL A 115 -10.73 6.33 2.74
C VAL A 115 -10.83 5.74 1.36
N PHE A 116 -9.76 5.88 0.58
CA PHE A 116 -9.65 5.39 -0.78
C PHE A 116 -8.35 4.60 -0.90
N TYR A 117 -8.41 3.31 -0.58
CA TYR A 117 -7.23 2.50 -0.30
C TYR A 117 -7.04 1.36 -1.33
N PRO A 118 -6.23 1.57 -2.38
CA PRO A 118 -5.74 0.47 -3.20
C PRO A 118 -4.63 -0.28 -2.45
N MET A 119 -4.83 -1.57 -2.15
CA MET A 119 -3.84 -2.37 -1.44
C MET A 119 -2.87 -3.04 -2.42
N GLN A 120 -1.69 -2.46 -2.58
CA GLN A 120 -0.60 -3.02 -3.39
C GLN A 120 0.76 -2.48 -2.92
N THR A 121 1.85 -3.20 -3.23
CA THR A 121 3.20 -2.69 -3.10
C THR A 121 3.55 -1.77 -4.29
N PHE A 122 3.41 -0.46 -4.08
CA PHE A 122 3.68 0.53 -5.13
C PHE A 122 5.16 0.98 -5.13
N SER A 123 5.73 1.12 -6.33
CA SER A 123 6.98 1.84 -6.58
C SER A 123 6.79 2.85 -7.71
N LYS A 124 7.60 3.91 -7.77
CA LYS A 124 7.48 4.91 -8.85
C LYS A 124 7.94 4.37 -10.21
N GLN A 125 8.86 3.40 -10.20
CA GLN A 125 9.52 2.87 -11.40
C GLN A 125 8.74 1.72 -12.05
N ARG A 126 7.76 1.14 -11.35
CA ARG A 126 7.01 -0.02 -11.83
C ARG A 126 5.54 0.31 -11.97
N GLU A 127 5.04 0.17 -13.20
CA GLU A 127 3.60 0.19 -13.45
C GLU A 127 2.95 -1.08 -12.93
N VAL A 128 1.74 -0.94 -12.39
CA VAL A 128 0.95 -2.04 -11.86
C VAL A 128 -0.41 -2.09 -12.56
N ASN A 129 -0.90 -3.30 -12.81
CA ASN A 129 -2.22 -3.49 -13.38
C ASN A 129 -3.28 -3.24 -12.30
N PHE A 130 -3.92 -2.06 -12.31
CA PHE A 130 -4.95 -1.71 -11.32
C PHE A 130 -6.16 -2.64 -11.32
N ARG A 131 -6.44 -3.35 -12.43
CA ARG A 131 -7.56 -4.30 -12.50
C ARG A 131 -7.46 -5.40 -11.45
N GLU A 132 -6.24 -5.83 -11.15
CA GLU A 132 -5.94 -6.91 -10.20
C GLU A 132 -5.80 -6.41 -8.75
N ILE A 133 -5.76 -5.08 -8.52
CA ILE A 133 -5.53 -4.53 -7.19
C ILE A 133 -6.84 -4.52 -6.39
N PRO A 134 -6.89 -5.15 -5.22
CA PRO A 134 -8.02 -4.98 -4.30
C PRO A 134 -8.13 -3.53 -3.85
N PHE A 135 -9.27 -2.92 -4.12
CA PHE A 135 -9.57 -1.55 -3.74
C PHE A 135 -10.55 -1.53 -2.58
N PHE A 136 -10.22 -0.81 -1.52
CA PHE A 136 -11.02 -0.71 -0.32
C PHE A 136 -11.50 0.72 -0.12
N VAL A 137 -12.78 0.89 0.15
CA VAL A 137 -13.40 2.20 0.38
C VAL A 137 -14.12 2.24 1.72
N GLU A 138 -14.16 3.42 2.30
CA GLU A 138 -14.95 3.75 3.50
C GLU A 138 -15.33 5.23 3.37
N ALA A 139 -16.54 5.64 3.75
CA ALA A 139 -16.89 7.05 3.81
C ALA A 139 -17.93 7.32 4.90
N LYS A 140 -17.98 8.56 5.39
CA LYS A 140 -18.96 9.00 6.40
C LYS A 140 -20.39 8.82 5.92
N ARG A 141 -20.62 9.07 4.63
CA ARG A 141 -21.96 9.13 4.02
C ARG A 141 -22.12 8.01 2.98
N PRO A 142 -23.27 7.33 2.91
CA PRO A 142 -23.51 6.28 1.93
C PRO A 142 -23.33 6.74 0.47
N GLU A 143 -23.74 7.96 0.13
CA GLU A 143 -23.56 8.51 -1.21
C GLU A 143 -22.09 8.74 -1.59
N ASP A 144 -21.24 9.02 -0.61
CA ASP A 144 -19.80 9.18 -0.82
C ASP A 144 -19.12 7.81 -0.98
N VAL A 145 -19.60 6.77 -0.28
CA VAL A 145 -19.16 5.38 -0.51
C VAL A 145 -19.44 4.98 -1.96
N GLU A 146 -20.66 5.17 -2.45
CA GLU A 146 -21.03 4.78 -3.81
C GLU A 146 -20.26 5.56 -4.87
N LEU A 147 -20.01 6.86 -4.64
CA LEU A 147 -19.13 7.65 -5.50
C LEU A 147 -17.70 7.08 -5.55
N LEU A 148 -17.11 6.77 -4.39
CA LEU A 148 -15.76 6.19 -4.34
C LEU A 148 -15.71 4.81 -4.99
N LYS A 149 -16.73 3.97 -4.80
CA LYS A 149 -16.82 2.66 -5.48
C LYS A 149 -16.90 2.81 -6.98
N ALA A 150 -17.72 3.75 -7.47
CA ALA A 150 -17.85 4.01 -8.89
C ALA A 150 -16.52 4.50 -9.50
N ILE A 151 -15.79 5.38 -8.81
CA ILE A 151 -14.45 5.82 -9.24
C ILE A 151 -13.47 4.64 -9.23
N ALA A 152 -13.38 3.89 -8.13
CA ALA A 152 -12.48 2.73 -8.02
C ALA A 152 -12.76 1.66 -9.08
N ALA A 153 -14.04 1.41 -9.40
CA ALA A 153 -14.45 0.41 -10.39
C ALA A 153 -14.04 0.77 -11.83
N THR A 154 -13.69 2.03 -12.11
CA THR A 154 -13.07 2.39 -13.39
C THR A 154 -11.63 1.85 -13.52
N LEU A 155 -10.97 1.60 -12.37
CA LEU A 155 -9.57 1.19 -12.26
C LEU A 155 -9.42 -0.31 -11.97
N ALA A 156 -10.22 -0.83 -11.04
CA ALA A 156 -10.06 -2.14 -10.41
C ALA A 156 -11.32 -3.00 -10.59
N ASP A 157 -11.13 -4.31 -10.78
CA ASP A 157 -12.25 -5.26 -10.88
C ASP A 157 -12.78 -5.66 -9.49
N ASN A 158 -11.96 -5.49 -8.45
CA ASN A 158 -12.25 -5.90 -7.08
C ASN A 158 -12.34 -4.69 -6.14
N VAL A 159 -13.55 -4.20 -5.91
CA VAL A 159 -13.82 -3.03 -5.05
C VAL A 159 -14.70 -3.43 -3.88
N TYR A 160 -14.25 -3.14 -2.66
CA TYR A 160 -14.91 -3.54 -1.41
C TYR A 160 -15.14 -2.34 -0.51
N GLU A 161 -16.29 -2.33 0.16
CA GLU A 161 -16.54 -1.44 1.29
C GLU A 161 -16.12 -2.14 2.58
N ILE A 162 -15.29 -1.48 3.40
CA ILE A 162 -14.80 -2.03 4.67
C ILE A 162 -14.73 -0.96 5.74
N THR A 163 -14.80 -1.37 7.00
CA THR A 163 -14.58 -0.48 8.14
C THR A 163 -13.09 -0.21 8.39
N SER A 164 -12.79 0.86 9.11
CA SER A 164 -11.43 1.17 9.57
C SER A 164 -10.79 0.03 10.37
N GLU A 165 -11.58 -0.72 11.15
CA GLU A 165 -11.09 -1.87 11.91
C GLU A 165 -10.70 -3.04 10.98
N GLN A 166 -11.55 -3.38 10.02
CA GLN A 166 -11.25 -4.39 9.00
C GLN A 166 -10.02 -4.01 8.19
N ARG A 167 -9.91 -2.74 7.77
CA ARG A 167 -8.75 -2.23 7.02
C ARG A 167 -7.45 -2.34 7.80
N LYS A 168 -7.48 -2.04 9.11
CA LYS A 168 -6.30 -2.16 9.98
C LYS A 168 -5.82 -3.61 10.07
N SER A 169 -6.73 -4.56 10.26
CA SER A 169 -6.40 -6.00 10.27
C SER A 169 -5.83 -6.47 8.94
N LEU A 170 -6.44 -6.04 7.83
CA LEU A 170 -5.98 -6.34 6.48
C LEU A 170 -4.61 -5.74 6.17
N HIS A 171 -4.35 -4.51 6.61
CA HIS A 171 -3.04 -3.88 6.47
C HIS A 171 -1.96 -4.63 7.25
N LEU A 172 -2.26 -5.07 8.47
CA LEU A 172 -1.34 -5.91 9.24
C LEU A 172 -1.02 -7.22 8.50
N ALA A 173 -2.02 -7.91 7.96
CA ALA A 173 -1.80 -9.10 7.15
C ALA A 173 -0.94 -8.81 5.91
N ALA A 174 -1.16 -7.67 5.24
CA ALA A 174 -0.36 -7.25 4.10
C ALA A 174 1.11 -6.97 4.45
N VAL A 175 1.41 -6.49 5.67
CA VAL A 175 2.80 -6.32 6.14
C VAL A 175 3.53 -7.67 6.19
N PHE A 176 2.88 -8.75 6.66
CA PHE A 176 3.46 -10.10 6.63
C PHE A 176 3.69 -10.57 5.19
N ILE A 177 2.67 -10.46 4.33
CA ILE A 177 2.71 -11.00 2.96
C ILE A 177 3.67 -10.22 2.06
N CYS A 178 3.84 -8.91 2.27
CA CYS A 178 4.66 -8.07 1.40
C CYS A 178 5.98 -7.66 2.08
N ASN A 179 5.92 -6.94 3.19
CA ASN A 179 7.12 -6.31 3.77
C ASN A 179 8.06 -7.33 4.40
N PHE A 180 7.53 -8.21 5.26
CA PHE A 180 8.35 -9.24 5.90
C PHE A 180 8.84 -10.26 4.89
N THR A 181 8.00 -10.67 3.94
CA THR A 181 8.39 -11.56 2.84
C THR A 181 9.53 -10.98 2.01
N ASN A 182 9.45 -9.71 1.58
CA ASN A 182 10.56 -9.07 0.88
C ASN A 182 11.82 -8.95 1.74
N HIS A 183 11.67 -8.73 3.05
CA HIS A 183 12.81 -8.72 3.96
C HIS A 183 13.49 -10.09 4.06
N MET A 184 12.73 -11.20 4.01
CA MET A 184 13.33 -12.54 3.94
C MET A 184 14.17 -12.72 2.67
N TYR A 185 13.77 -12.12 1.55
CA TYR A 185 14.58 -12.11 0.32
C TYR A 185 15.87 -11.31 0.50
N ALA A 186 15.82 -10.15 1.16
CA ALA A 186 17.00 -9.35 1.46
C ALA A 186 17.99 -10.10 2.36
N LEU A 187 17.50 -10.75 3.43
CA LEU A 187 18.35 -11.56 4.32
C LEU A 187 19.00 -12.75 3.58
N ALA A 188 18.28 -13.37 2.64
CA ALA A 188 18.84 -14.42 1.79
C ALA A 188 19.90 -13.88 0.83
N ALA A 189 19.68 -12.69 0.24
CA ALA A 189 20.66 -12.03 -0.61
C ALA A 189 21.97 -11.73 0.14
N ASP A 190 21.87 -11.13 1.33
CA ASP A 190 23.03 -10.83 2.18
C ASP A 190 23.79 -12.12 2.57
N LEU A 191 23.07 -13.20 2.87
CA LEU A 191 23.69 -14.50 3.18
C LEU A 191 24.43 -15.08 1.96
N LEU A 192 23.84 -15.03 0.77
CA LEU A 192 24.47 -15.53 -0.45
C LEU A 192 25.71 -14.73 -0.84
N GLU A 193 25.68 -13.40 -0.64
CA GLU A 193 26.81 -12.52 -0.92
C GLU A 193 28.05 -12.91 -0.10
N LYS A 194 27.89 -13.28 1.18
CA LYS A 194 28.99 -13.79 2.02
C LYS A 194 29.69 -15.02 1.43
N TYR A 195 28.97 -15.82 0.64
CA TYR A 195 29.47 -17.01 -0.03
C TYR A 195 29.74 -16.80 -1.53
N ASN A 196 29.74 -15.56 -2.01
CA ASN A 196 29.96 -15.18 -3.41
C ASN A 196 28.98 -15.86 -4.38
N LEU A 197 27.73 -16.03 -3.96
CA LEU A 197 26.65 -16.57 -4.78
C LEU A 197 25.69 -15.46 -5.22
N PRO A 198 25.24 -15.44 -6.48
CA PRO A 198 24.31 -14.42 -6.97
C PRO A 198 22.89 -14.70 -6.43
N PHE A 199 22.16 -13.63 -6.07
CA PHE A 199 20.77 -13.74 -5.58
C PHE A 199 19.82 -14.38 -6.61
N ASP A 200 20.09 -14.20 -7.91
CA ASP A 200 19.23 -14.66 -9.00
C ASP A 200 18.94 -16.17 -8.96
N VAL A 201 19.79 -16.98 -8.32
CA VAL A 201 19.55 -18.42 -8.12
C VAL A 201 18.33 -18.72 -7.23
N MET A 202 17.86 -17.75 -6.45
CA MET A 202 16.69 -17.86 -5.58
C MET A 202 15.38 -17.51 -6.28
N LEU A 203 15.42 -16.80 -7.41
CA LEU A 203 14.20 -16.33 -8.10
C LEU A 203 13.24 -17.49 -8.47
N PRO A 204 13.70 -18.66 -8.97
CA PRO A 204 12.79 -19.78 -9.24
C PRO A 204 12.07 -20.30 -8.00
N LEU A 205 12.73 -20.32 -6.84
CA LEU A 205 12.12 -20.75 -5.57
C LEU A 205 11.11 -19.73 -5.06
N ILE A 206 11.42 -18.43 -5.17
CA ILE A 206 10.51 -17.35 -4.82
C ILE A 206 9.21 -17.46 -5.64
N ASP A 207 9.34 -17.64 -6.96
CA ASP A 207 8.22 -17.82 -7.87
C ASP A 207 7.38 -19.06 -7.52
N GLU A 208 8.02 -20.20 -7.25
CA GLU A 208 7.34 -21.43 -6.87
C GLU A 208 6.58 -21.28 -5.55
N THR A 209 7.21 -20.69 -4.53
CA THR A 209 6.59 -20.44 -3.22
C THR A 209 5.36 -19.55 -3.34
N ALA A 210 5.45 -18.46 -4.12
CA ALA A 210 4.32 -17.56 -4.32
C ALA A 210 3.19 -18.23 -5.13
N ARG A 211 3.50 -19.00 -6.17
CA ARG A 211 2.48 -19.69 -6.98
C ARG A 211 1.75 -20.79 -6.20
N LYS A 212 2.44 -21.53 -5.33
CA LYS A 212 1.83 -22.63 -4.54
C LYS A 212 0.61 -22.20 -3.75
N VAL A 213 0.61 -21.01 -3.15
CA VAL A 213 -0.52 -20.54 -2.32
C VAL A 213 -1.75 -20.11 -3.13
N HIS A 214 -1.69 -20.18 -4.47
CA HIS A 214 -2.86 -20.04 -5.33
C HIS A 214 -3.62 -21.38 -5.49
N GLU A 215 -2.96 -22.50 -5.23
CA GLU A 215 -3.52 -23.86 -5.40
C GLU A 215 -3.72 -24.56 -4.05
N LEU A 216 -2.91 -24.25 -3.06
CA LEU A 216 -2.90 -24.83 -1.71
C LEU A 216 -3.11 -23.75 -0.65
N THR A 217 -3.64 -24.12 0.50
CA THR A 217 -3.59 -23.21 1.66
C THR A 217 -2.14 -22.98 2.11
N PRO A 218 -1.80 -21.83 2.72
CA PRO A 218 -0.44 -21.60 3.22
C PRO A 218 0.07 -22.67 4.20
N HIS A 219 -0.83 -23.27 5.00
CA HIS A 219 -0.52 -24.38 5.88
C HIS A 219 -0.12 -25.65 5.10
N GLU A 220 -0.90 -26.04 4.07
CA GLU A 220 -0.58 -27.21 3.24
C GLU A 220 0.67 -27.00 2.36
N ALA A 221 0.92 -25.77 1.92
CA ALA A 221 2.08 -25.43 1.09
C ALA A 221 3.41 -25.44 1.86
N GLN A 222 3.37 -25.41 3.19
CA GLN A 222 4.57 -25.32 4.02
C GLN A 222 5.43 -26.59 3.91
N THR A 223 6.72 -26.39 3.68
CA THR A 223 7.73 -27.46 3.63
C THR A 223 8.96 -27.09 4.46
N GLY A 224 9.97 -27.96 4.47
CA GLY A 224 11.26 -27.69 5.10
C GLY A 224 11.46 -28.33 6.47
N PRO A 225 12.65 -28.15 7.07
CA PRO A 225 13.05 -28.84 8.31
C PRO A 225 12.22 -28.41 9.54
N ALA A 226 11.68 -27.19 9.54
CA ALA A 226 10.95 -26.63 10.68
C ALA A 226 9.61 -27.34 10.95
N VAL A 227 8.91 -27.85 9.93
CA VAL A 227 7.63 -28.55 10.10
C VAL A 227 7.78 -29.75 11.05
N ARG A 228 8.83 -30.55 10.83
CA ARG A 228 9.17 -31.73 11.63
C ARG A 228 10.18 -31.45 12.75
N TYR A 229 10.50 -30.18 12.99
CA TYR A 229 11.50 -29.72 13.94
C TYR A 229 12.82 -30.52 13.88
N ASP A 230 13.40 -30.61 12.69
CA ASP A 230 14.64 -31.36 12.41
C ASP A 230 15.83 -30.71 13.13
N GLU A 231 16.06 -31.09 14.39
CA GLU A 231 17.02 -30.44 15.29
C GLU A 231 18.45 -30.42 14.73
N ASN A 232 18.84 -31.44 13.98
CA ASN A 232 20.17 -31.51 13.36
C ASN A 232 20.33 -30.43 12.28
N VAL A 233 19.38 -30.35 11.34
CA VAL A 233 19.41 -29.33 10.28
C VAL A 233 19.29 -27.93 10.87
N ILE A 234 18.38 -27.74 11.83
CA ILE A 234 18.18 -26.45 12.51
C ILE A 234 19.44 -26.01 13.25
N SER A 235 20.10 -26.91 13.99
CA SER A 235 21.34 -26.59 14.72
C SER A 235 22.48 -26.21 13.78
N ASN A 236 22.61 -26.91 12.64
CA ASN A 236 23.62 -26.59 11.63
C ASN A 236 23.37 -25.21 11.01
N HIS A 237 22.12 -24.88 10.65
CA HIS A 237 21.78 -23.55 10.15
C HIS A 237 22.06 -22.46 11.20
N LEU A 238 21.71 -22.69 12.47
CA LEU A 238 22.01 -21.74 13.55
C LEU A 238 23.53 -21.53 13.71
N ALA A 239 24.35 -22.55 13.53
CA ALA A 239 25.81 -22.43 13.56
C ALA A 239 26.35 -21.63 12.37
N MET A 240 25.77 -21.78 11.17
CA MET A 240 26.12 -20.98 10.00
C MET A 240 25.82 -19.49 10.19
N LEU A 241 24.82 -19.16 11.03
CA LEU A 241 24.40 -17.79 11.33
C LEU A 241 25.08 -17.20 12.58
N ALA A 242 26.12 -17.85 13.12
CA ALA A 242 26.75 -17.44 14.37
C ALA A 242 27.39 -16.03 14.33
N ASP A 243 27.71 -15.53 13.13
CA ASP A 243 28.25 -14.19 12.92
C ASP A 243 27.16 -13.10 12.88
N SER A 244 25.88 -13.47 12.94
CA SER A 244 24.74 -12.55 12.95
C SER A 244 23.70 -12.96 14.00
N PRO A 245 23.89 -12.57 15.28
CA PRO A 245 22.97 -12.91 16.36
C PRO A 245 21.51 -12.51 16.11
N ALA A 246 21.29 -11.38 15.44
CA ALA A 246 19.95 -10.93 15.08
C ALA A 246 19.27 -11.85 14.06
N LEU A 247 19.99 -12.27 13.01
CA LEU A 247 19.48 -13.20 12.00
C LEU A 247 19.27 -14.60 12.58
N GLN A 248 20.15 -15.02 13.49
CA GLN A 248 20.01 -16.28 14.22
C GLN A 248 18.71 -16.32 15.03
N GLU A 249 18.36 -15.22 15.71
CA GLU A 249 17.11 -15.13 16.49
C GLU A 249 15.88 -15.11 15.57
N ILE A 250 15.92 -14.38 14.44
CA ILE A 250 14.84 -14.42 13.43
C ILE A 250 14.63 -15.86 12.95
N TYR A 251 15.70 -16.56 12.56
CA TYR A 251 15.63 -17.95 12.09
C TYR A 251 15.01 -18.88 13.13
N LYS A 252 15.42 -18.74 14.40
CA LYS A 252 14.91 -19.53 15.52
C LYS A 252 13.41 -19.29 15.75
N LEU A 253 13.00 -18.03 15.83
CA LEU A 253 11.59 -17.66 16.04
C LEU A 253 10.70 -18.12 14.90
N MET A 254 11.14 -17.98 13.65
CA MET A 254 10.40 -18.47 12.48
C MET A 254 10.29 -19.99 12.47
N SER A 255 11.39 -20.70 12.74
CA SER A 255 11.38 -22.18 12.80
C SER A 255 10.44 -22.70 13.88
N LYS A 256 10.49 -22.08 15.07
CA LYS A 256 9.58 -22.40 16.17
C LYS A 256 8.12 -22.12 15.80
N SER A 257 7.84 -20.94 15.23
CA SER A 257 6.49 -20.55 14.84
C SER A 257 5.90 -21.48 13.77
N ILE A 258 6.70 -21.90 12.79
CA ILE A 258 6.27 -22.88 11.77
C ILE A 258 5.92 -24.20 12.45
N HIS A 259 6.77 -24.70 13.34
CA HIS A 259 6.52 -25.97 14.03
C HIS A 259 5.25 -25.92 14.87
N GLU A 260 5.11 -24.92 15.75
CA GLU A 260 3.94 -24.76 16.60
C GLU A 260 2.64 -24.64 15.79
N HIS A 261 2.68 -23.94 14.65
CA HIS A 261 1.52 -23.79 13.78
C HIS A 261 1.08 -25.11 13.10
N HIS A 262 2.00 -26.05 12.87
CA HIS A 262 1.71 -27.35 12.22
C HIS A 262 1.46 -28.49 13.21
N GLN A 263 1.56 -28.23 14.52
CA GLN A 263 1.14 -29.16 15.56
C GLN A 263 -0.32 -28.95 15.97
N LEU A 264 -0.95 -27.85 15.53
CA LEU A 264 -2.37 -27.53 15.75
C LEU A 264 -3.24 -28.15 14.67
#